data_AF-A0A1Q7NC68-F1
#
_entry.id   AF-A0A1Q7NC68-F1
#
_cell.length_a   1.000
_cell.length_b   1.000
_cell.length_c   1.000
_cell.angle_alpha   90.00
_cell.angle_beta   90.00
_cell.angle_gamma   90.00
#
_symmetry.space_group_name_H-M   'P 1'
#
loop_
_entity.id
_entity.type
_entity.pdbx_description
1 polymer ?
#
loop_
_entity_poly.entity_id
_entity_poly.type
_entity_poly.pdbx_seq_one_letter_code
_entity_poly.pdbx_strand_id
1 'polypeptide(L)' 'MKIRYFADTDTLYIEFRDVPVSETRDLDENTVLDLDAQGDISAITVEHASERAGIPQFSYEQITAAPG' A
#
# COMPACT_ATOMS: atom_id res chain seq x y z
N MET A 1 -0.55 7.72 6.89
CA MET A 1 0.08 6.93 5.82
C MET A 1 1.56 6.73 6.11
N LYS A 2 2.07 5.51 5.99
CA LYS A 2 3.49 5.17 6.05
C LYS A 2 3.83 4.30 4.86
N ILE A 3 4.98 4.53 4.23
CA ILE A 3 5.47 3.74 3.10
C ILE A 3 6.85 3.20 3.48
N ARG A 4 7.03 1.88 3.38
CA ARG A 4 8.26 1.18 3.77
C ARG A 4 8.64 0.22 2.67
N TYR A 5 9.87 0.34 2.17
CA TYR A 5 10.45 -0.65 1.27
C TYR A 5 11.50 -1.46 2.03
N PHE A 6 11.32 -2.77 2.06
CA PHE A 6 12.22 -3.73 2.69
C PHE A 6 13.09 -4.36 1.61
N ALA A 7 14.30 -3.83 1.43
CA ALA A 7 15.21 -4.27 0.37
C ALA A 7 15.61 -5.74 0.50
N ASP A 8 15.68 -6.28 1.72
CA ASP A 8 16.08 -7.67 1.98
C ASP A 8 15.09 -8.69 1.37
N THR A 9 13.82 -8.33 1.26
CA THR A 9 12.74 -9.19 0.74
C THR A 9 12.10 -8.66 -0.55
N ASP A 10 12.62 -7.55 -1.08
CA ASP A 10 12.03 -6.82 -2.21
C ASP A 10 10.51 -6.56 -2.03
N THR A 11 10.13 -6.06 -0.85
CA THR A 11 8.73 -5.88 -0.46
C THR A 11 8.41 -4.41 -0.18
N LEU A 12 7.35 -3.90 -0.78
CA LEU A 12 6.79 -2.58 -0.49
C LEU A 12 5.55 -2.74 0.40
N TYR A 13 5.56 -2.07 1.54
CA TYR A 13 4.43 -1.99 2.46
C TYR A 13 3.90 -0.56 2.52
N ILE A 14 2.61 -0.39 2.22
CA ILE A 14 1.89 0.89 2.29
C ILE A 14 0.81 0.77 3.35
N GLU A 15 1.00 1.46 4.47
CA GLU A 15 0.00 1.58 5.52
C GLU A 15 -0.78 2.88 5.30
N PHE A 16 -2.09 2.78 5.05
CA PHE A 16 -2.96 3.95 4.89
C PHE A 16 -3.37 4.50 6.25
N ARG A 17 -3.86 3.61 7.13
CA ARG A 17 -4.40 3.92 8.45
C ARG A 17 -3.81 2.96 9.48
N ASP A 18 -3.49 3.50 10.65
CA ASP A 18 -3.00 2.73 11.80
C ASP A 18 -4.22 2.19 12.58
N VAL A 19 -4.81 1.11 12.07
CA VAL A 19 -6.00 0.45 12.62
C VAL A 19 -5.80 -1.06 12.63
N PRO A 20 -6.46 -1.81 13.54
CA PRO A 20 -6.36 -3.26 13.57
C PRO A 20 -6.84 -3.89 12.26
N VAL A 21 -6.05 -4.83 11.75
CA VAL A 21 -6.42 -5.69 10.63
C VAL A 21 -7.44 -6.72 11.12
N SER A 22 -8.61 -6.75 10.50
CA SER A 22 -9.64 -7.75 10.75
C SER A 22 -9.60 -8.89 9.74
N GLU A 23 -9.10 -8.64 8.53
CA GLU A 23 -9.02 -9.61 7.46
C GLU A 23 -7.86 -9.29 6.52
N THR A 24 -7.17 -10.33 6.06
CA THR A 24 -6.12 -10.22 5.04
C THR A 24 -6.57 -11.01 3.82
N ARG A 25 -6.47 -10.42 2.62
CA ARG A 25 -6.89 -11.01 1.35
C ARG A 25 -5.82 -10.87 0.29
N ASP A 26 -5.63 -11.92 -0.50
CA ASP A 26 -4.82 -11.83 -1.72
C ASP A 26 -5.58 -11.04 -2.79
N LEU A 27 -4.93 -10.04 -3.38
CA LEU A 27 -5.40 -9.36 -4.59
C LEU A 27 -4.88 -10.08 -5.84
N ASP A 28 -3.60 -10.45 -5.81
CA ASP A 28 -2.94 -11.32 -6.80
C ASP A 28 -1.83 -12.13 -6.11
N GLU A 29 -1.09 -12.93 -6.89
CA GLU A 29 0.00 -13.78 -6.38
C GLU A 29 1.06 -13.03 -5.57
N ASN A 30 1.24 -11.74 -5.82
CA ASN A 30 2.32 -10.93 -5.27
C ASN A 30 1.79 -9.70 -4.51
N THR A 31 0.50 -9.65 -4.18
CA THR A 31 -0.14 -8.47 -3.59
C THR A 31 -1.20 -8.86 -2.58
N VAL A 32 -1.06 -8.32 -1.38
CA VAL A 32 -1.95 -8.60 -0.25
C VAL A 32 -2.61 -7.31 0.24
N LEU A 33 -3.90 -7.38 0.53
CA LEU A 33 -4.70 -6.31 1.13
C LEU A 33 -5.03 -6.65 2.58
N ASP A 34 -4.76 -5.70 3.48
CA ASP A 34 -5.22 -5.77 4.86
C ASP A 34 -6.46 -4.88 5.03
N LEU A 35 -7.56 -5.46 5.47
CA LEU A 35 -8.85 -4.80 5.68
C LEU A 35 -9.13 -4.65 7.17
N ASP A 36 -9.73 -3.52 7.55
CA ASP A 36 -10.25 -3.32 8.91
C ASP A 36 -11.62 -3.99 9.09
N ALA A 37 -12.21 -3.81 10.28
CA ALA A 37 -13.51 -4.39 10.62
C ALA A 37 -14.69 -3.82 9.81
N GLN A 38 -14.49 -2.71 9.08
CA GLN A 38 -15.48 -2.12 8.19
C GLN A 38 -15.30 -2.62 6.74
N GLY A 39 -14.23 -3.39 6.47
CA GLY A 39 -13.85 -3.82 5.13
C GLY A 39 -13.07 -2.77 4.35
N ASP A 40 -12.64 -1.69 5.00
CA ASP A 40 -11.84 -0.64 4.38
C ASP A 40 -10.36 -1.03 4.42
N ILE A 41 -9.62 -0.70 3.36
CA ILE A 41 -8.18 -0.99 3.28
C ILE A 41 -7.44 -0.22 4.37
N SER A 42 -6.68 -0.95 5.18
CA SER A 42 -5.77 -0.44 6.20
C SER A 42 -4.34 -0.39 5.69
N ALA A 43 -3.90 -1.44 4.95
CA ALA A 43 -2.59 -1.53 4.35
C ALA A 43 -2.56 -2.40 3.09
N ILE A 44 -1.49 -2.26 2.31
CA ILE A 44 -1.18 -3.09 1.14
C ILE A 44 0.28 -3.55 1.23
N THR A 45 0.52 -4.83 0.95
CA THR A 45 1.84 -5.42 0.78
C THR A 45 2.03 -5.83 -0.68
N VAL A 46 3.15 -5.42 -1.30
CA VAL A 46 3.50 -5.71 -2.69
C VAL A 46 4.88 -6.39 -2.69
N GLU A 47 4.93 -7.64 -3.15
CA GLU A 47 6.18 -8.38 -3.38
C GLU A 47 6.73 -8.09 -4.78
N HIS A 48 8.03 -8.35 -4.97
CA HIS A 48 8.78 -8.01 -6.19
C HIS A 48 8.67 -6.51 -6.53
N ALA A 49 8.76 -5.66 -5.52
CA ALA A 49 8.42 -4.27 -5.63
C ALA A 49 9.40 -3.48 -6.54
N SER A 50 10.66 -3.92 -6.64
CA SER A 50 11.66 -3.36 -7.55
C SER A 50 11.27 -3.48 -9.03
N GLU A 51 10.46 -4.47 -9.38
CA GLU A 51 9.96 -4.70 -10.75
C GLU A 51 8.58 -4.07 -10.99
N ARG A 52 7.82 -3.85 -9.91
CA ARG A 52 6.39 -3.49 -9.98
C ARG A 52 6.10 -2.05 -9.57
N ALA A 53 7.06 -1.36 -8.97
CA ALA A 53 6.93 0.03 -8.53
C ALA A 53 8.18 0.84 -8.88
N GLY A 54 8.01 2.16 -9.04
CA GLY A 54 9.10 3.09 -9.33
C GLY A 54 9.96 3.42 -8.11
N ILE A 55 10.48 2.40 -7.41
CA ILE A 55 11.29 2.55 -6.18
C ILE A 55 12.74 2.90 -6.56
N PRO A 56 13.43 3.77 -5.80
CA PRO A 56 13.02 4.41 -4.54
C PRO A 56 12.28 5.74 -4.71
N GLN A 57 11.87 6.11 -5.92
CA GLN A 57 11.22 7.39 -6.17
C GLN A 57 9.80 7.41 -5.59
N PHE A 58 9.47 8.51 -4.91
CA PHE A 58 8.13 8.75 -4.38
C PHE A 58 7.71 10.20 -4.65
N SER A 59 6.49 10.39 -5.10
CA SER A 59 5.86 11.69 -5.25
C SER A 59 4.45 11.67 -4.64
N TYR A 60 4.02 12.82 -4.14
CA TYR A 60 2.66 13.05 -3.66
C TYR A 60 2.17 14.38 -4.19
N GLU A 61 0.97 14.37 -4.76
CA GLU A 61 0.31 15.57 -5.27
C GLU A 61 -1.14 15.60 -4.77
N GLN A 62 -1.55 16.73 -4.19
CA GLN A 62 -2.94 16.98 -3.88
C GLN A 62 -3.59 17.68 -5.08
N ILE A 63 -4.39 16.94 -5.84
CA ILE A 63 -5.17 17.51 -6.94
C ILE A 63 -6.50 18.01 -6.38
N THR A 64 -6.66 19.32 -6.28
CA THR A 64 -7.96 19.93 -5.98
C THR A 64 -8.78 20.01 -7.26
N ALA A 65 -10.06 19.66 -7.21
CA ALA A 65 -10.97 20.01 -8.30
C ALA A 65 -10.92 21.54 -8.49
N ALA A 66 -10.60 22.00 -9.71
CA ALA A 66 -10.77 23.41 -10.03
C ALA A 66 -12.23 23.77 -9.74
N PRO A 67 -12.53 24.89 -9.05
CA PRO A 67 -13.91 25.35 -8.94
C PRO A 67 -14.45 25.52 -10.37
N GLY A 68 -15.54 24.81 -10.66
CA GLY A 68 -16.24 24.90 -11.94
C GLY A 68 -16.96 26.23 -12.14
#